data_AF-T0HD44-F1
#
_entry.id   AF-T0HD44-F1
#
_cell.length_a   1.000
_cell.length_b   1.000
_cell.length_c   1.000
_cell.angle_alpha   90.00
_cell.angle_beta   90.00
_cell.angle_gamma   90.00
#
_symmetry.space_group_name_H-M   'P 1'
#
loop_
_entity.id
_entity.type
_entity.pdbx_description
1 polymer ?
#
loop_
_entity_poly.entity_id
_entity_poly.type
_entity_poly.pdbx_seq_one_letter_code
_entity_poly.pdbx_strand_id
1 'polypeptide(L)'
;MASGTWELGSELTSRGKVFARVHENMMALHRLGAIEAVFYEDVVNVIPGTVPTNKESVLLAAGIAAHIESFGEALGFRIVRGVNQTTWRRHFLGRMPRGTRSTDLKAMAMERCRQLGFRPLKHDQAEAIGVVDYACDVLNLPTPWRADEVLRPPLSLTR
;
A
#
# COMPACT_ATOMS: atom_id res chain seq x y z
N MET A 1 2.87 -7.56 -15.24
CA MET A 1 2.10 -7.14 -14.05
C MET A 1 1.38 -5.85 -14.40
N ALA A 2 0.05 -5.80 -14.25
CA ALA A 2 -0.69 -4.55 -14.37
C ALA A 2 -0.55 -3.76 -13.06
N SER A 3 -0.21 -2.47 -13.14
CA SER A 3 -0.05 -1.59 -11.98
C SER A 3 -0.40 -0.16 -12.36
N GLY A 4 -0.85 0.64 -11.40
CA GLY A 4 -1.15 2.05 -11.64
C GLY A 4 -1.15 2.87 -10.36
N THR A 5 -1.20 4.18 -10.53
CA THR A 5 -1.46 5.15 -9.46
C THR A 5 -2.53 6.09 -9.98
N TRP A 6 -3.59 6.26 -9.19
CA TRP A 6 -4.77 7.02 -9.61
C TRP A 6 -4.99 8.20 -8.67
N GLU A 7 -5.28 9.35 -9.24
CA GLU A 7 -5.79 10.48 -8.48
C GLU A 7 -7.29 10.28 -8.26
N LEU A 8 -7.66 9.95 -7.03
CA LEU A 8 -9.04 9.60 -6.70
C LEU A 8 -9.93 10.82 -6.44
N GLY A 9 -9.35 11.98 -6.15
CA GLY A 9 -10.11 13.19 -5.84
C GLY A 9 -9.23 14.40 -5.51
N SER A 10 -9.89 15.53 -5.35
CA SER A 10 -9.34 16.79 -4.88
C SER A 10 -10.24 17.35 -3.76
N GLU A 11 -9.93 18.54 -3.24
CA GLU A 11 -10.71 19.23 -2.20
C GLU A 11 -12.20 19.43 -2.55
N LEU A 12 -12.53 19.44 -3.85
CA LEU A 12 -13.89 19.62 -4.35
C LEU A 12 -14.62 18.28 -4.62
N THR A 13 -13.97 17.15 -4.36
CA THR A 13 -14.50 15.82 -4.67
C THR A 13 -15.20 15.23 -3.44
N SER A 14 -16.48 14.88 -3.59
CA SER A 14 -17.21 14.19 -2.52
C SER A 14 -16.64 12.79 -2.25
N ARG A 15 -16.75 12.31 -1.00
CA ARG A 15 -16.29 10.96 -0.62
C ARG A 15 -16.92 9.86 -1.48
N GLY A 16 -18.22 9.97 -1.76
CA GLY A 16 -18.91 9.01 -2.64
C GLY A 16 -18.29 8.91 -4.03
N LYS A 17 -17.83 10.03 -4.59
CA LYS A 17 -17.14 10.04 -5.89
C LYS A 17 -15.74 9.45 -5.82
N VAL A 18 -15.04 9.62 -4.70
CA VAL A 18 -13.77 8.91 -4.43
C VAL A 18 -14.01 7.40 -4.41
N PHE A 19 -15.04 6.92 -3.70
CA PHE A 19 -15.36 5.49 -3.62
C PHE A 19 -15.73 4.91 -4.98
N ALA A 20 -16.54 5.62 -5.78
CA ALA A 20 -16.85 5.22 -7.14
C ALA A 20 -15.61 5.09 -8.03
N ARG A 21 -14.63 5.99 -7.90
CA ARG A 21 -13.36 5.89 -8.64
C ARG A 21 -12.51 4.71 -8.18
N VAL A 22 -12.50 4.40 -6.87
CA VAL A 22 -11.85 3.17 -6.38
C VAL A 22 -12.50 1.94 -7.01
N HIS A 23 -13.83 1.89 -7.01
CA HIS A 23 -14.60 0.81 -7.64
C HIS A 23 -14.24 0.62 -9.12
N GLU A 24 -14.25 1.71 -9.90
CA GLU A 24 -13.92 1.69 -11.32
C GLU A 24 -12.52 1.13 -11.58
N ASN A 25 -11.53 1.58 -10.80
CA ASN A 25 -10.15 1.12 -10.94
C ASN A 25 -9.98 -0.35 -10.52
N MET A 26 -10.58 -0.77 -9.40
CA MET A 26 -10.55 -2.17 -8.96
C MET A 26 -11.24 -3.09 -9.97
N MET A 27 -12.39 -2.67 -10.51
CA MET A 27 -13.10 -3.41 -11.55
C MET A 27 -12.27 -3.50 -12.84
N ALA A 28 -11.60 -2.42 -13.25
CA ALA A 28 -10.72 -2.43 -14.40
C ALA A 28 -9.57 -3.42 -14.22
N LEU A 29 -8.92 -3.44 -13.05
CA LEU A 29 -7.86 -4.41 -12.73
C LEU A 29 -8.40 -5.85 -12.72
N HIS A 30 -9.55 -6.09 -12.08
CA HIS A 30 -10.17 -7.41 -12.00
C HIS A 30 -10.54 -7.96 -13.38
N ARG A 31 -10.93 -7.08 -14.33
CA ARG A 31 -11.20 -7.48 -15.73
C ARG A 31 -9.93 -7.86 -16.50
N LEU A 32 -8.77 -7.30 -16.15
CA LEU A 32 -7.49 -7.68 -16.75
C LEU A 32 -6.99 -9.04 -16.23
N GLY A 33 -7.38 -9.40 -15.02
CA GLY A 33 -7.12 -10.70 -14.42
C GLY A 33 -7.88 -10.82 -13.11
N ALA A 34 -8.52 -11.97 -12.90
CA ALA A 34 -9.29 -12.23 -11.69
C ALA A 34 -8.42 -12.00 -10.45
N ILE A 35 -8.81 -11.02 -9.64
CA ILE A 35 -8.18 -10.75 -8.35
C ILE A 35 -8.68 -11.79 -7.37
N GLU A 36 -7.76 -12.57 -6.80
CA GLU A 36 -8.08 -13.55 -5.77
C GLU A 36 -7.81 -13.04 -4.35
N ALA A 37 -6.89 -12.09 -4.23
CA ALA A 37 -6.48 -11.53 -2.95
C ALA A 37 -6.21 -10.03 -3.09
N VAL A 38 -6.68 -9.24 -2.13
CA VAL A 38 -6.38 -7.82 -2.02
C VAL A 38 -5.87 -7.50 -0.61
N PHE A 39 -4.78 -6.76 -0.56
CA PHE A 39 -4.18 -6.26 0.67
C PHE A 39 -4.13 -4.74 0.61
N TYR A 40 -4.49 -4.08 1.71
CA TYR A 40 -4.46 -2.62 1.83
C TYR A 40 -3.82 -2.23 3.17
N GLU A 41 -3.29 -1.02 3.26
CA GLU A 41 -2.78 -0.51 4.54
C GLU A 41 -3.93 -0.16 5.48
N ASP A 42 -3.84 -0.62 6.73
CA ASP A 42 -4.82 -0.27 7.77
C ASP A 42 -4.84 1.23 8.03
N VAL A 43 -6.03 1.75 8.27
CA VAL A 43 -6.17 3.12 8.80
C VAL A 43 -5.52 3.15 10.18
N VAL A 44 -4.58 4.08 10.37
CA VAL A 44 -3.89 4.28 11.65
C VAL A 44 -4.93 4.40 12.77
N ASN A 45 -4.73 3.66 13.86
CA ASN A 45 -5.57 3.75 15.06
C ASN A 45 -5.67 5.20 15.50
N VAL A 46 -6.83 5.81 15.27
CA VAL A 46 -7.12 7.17 15.73
C VAL A 46 -7.49 7.06 17.20
N ILE A 47 -6.48 7.03 18.06
CA ILE A 47 -6.69 7.19 19.49
C ILE A 47 -6.99 8.67 19.72
N PRO A 48 -8.18 9.02 20.23
CA PRO A 48 -8.54 10.41 20.51
C PRO A 48 -7.43 11.11 21.31
N GLY A 49 -6.92 12.23 20.81
CA GLY A 49 -5.94 13.09 21.50
C GLY A 49 -4.46 12.79 21.28
N THR A 50 -4.07 11.77 20.49
CA THR A 50 -2.63 11.41 20.31
C THR A 50 -2.01 11.88 19.00
N VAL A 51 -2.80 12.17 17.97
CA VAL A 51 -2.31 12.69 16.69
C VAL A 51 -3.30 13.75 16.18
N PRO A 52 -2.84 14.93 15.74
CA PRO A 52 -3.67 15.90 15.03
C PRO A 52 -3.97 15.38 13.61
N THR A 53 -4.72 14.28 13.50
CA THR A 53 -5.18 13.75 12.21
C THR A 53 -6.53 14.36 11.89
N ASN A 54 -6.67 14.95 10.70
CA ASN A 54 -7.95 15.48 10.22
C ASN A 54 -9.01 14.37 10.21
N LYS A 55 -10.10 14.55 10.97
CA LYS A 55 -11.26 13.64 11.03
C LYS A 55 -11.76 13.26 9.64
N GLU A 56 -11.73 14.17 8.69
CA GLU A 56 -12.17 13.91 7.32
C GLU A 56 -11.28 12.91 6.60
N SER A 57 -9.96 13.04 6.73
CA SER A 57 -8.98 12.11 6.16
C SER A 57 -9.12 10.71 6.75
N VAL A 58 -9.39 10.61 8.05
CA VAL A 58 -9.66 9.34 8.74
C VAL A 58 -10.90 8.67 8.17
N LEU A 59 -12.01 9.41 8.10
CA LEU A 59 -13.27 8.89 7.57
C LEU A 59 -13.15 8.50 6.09
N LEU A 60 -12.36 9.24 5.31
CA LEU A 60 -12.08 8.91 3.92
C LEU A 60 -11.30 7.59 3.81
N ALA A 61 -10.20 7.45 4.55
CA ALA A 61 -9.39 6.23 4.54
C ALA A 61 -10.20 5.01 5.03
N ALA A 62 -10.97 5.16 6.11
CA ALA A 62 -11.84 4.11 6.62
C ALA A 62 -12.95 3.74 5.62
N GLY A 63 -13.53 4.72 4.93
CA GLY A 63 -14.51 4.48 3.88
C GLY A 63 -13.93 3.75 2.68
N ILE A 64 -12.68 4.06 2.28
CA ILE A 64 -11.98 3.34 1.21
C ILE A 64 -11.72 1.89 1.63
N ALA A 65 -11.23 1.65 2.84
CA ALA A 65 -10.99 0.30 3.37
C ALA A 65 -12.28 -0.54 3.38
N ALA A 66 -13.36 0.01 3.97
CA ALA A 66 -14.66 -0.66 4.00
C ALA A 66 -15.22 -0.92 2.59
N HIS A 67 -14.93 -0.05 1.62
CA HIS A 67 -15.33 -0.26 0.24
C HIS A 67 -14.52 -1.36 -0.45
N ILE A 68 -13.21 -1.47 -0.19
CA ILE A 68 -12.37 -2.57 -0.69
C ILE A 68 -12.87 -3.91 -0.14
N GLU A 69 -13.21 -3.96 1.16
CA GLU A 69 -13.79 -5.13 1.81
C GLU A 69 -15.11 -5.55 1.17
N SER A 70 -16.06 -4.62 1.02
CA SER A 70 -17.36 -4.93 0.43
C SER A 70 -17.27 -5.31 -1.04
N PHE A 71 -16.37 -4.69 -1.80
CA PHE A 71 -16.11 -5.03 -3.20
C PHE A 71 -15.51 -6.43 -3.34
N GLY A 72 -14.53 -6.76 -2.51
CA GLY A 72 -13.89 -8.07 -2.52
C GLY A 72 -14.86 -9.19 -2.19
N GLU A 73 -15.72 -9.00 -1.18
CA GLU A 73 -16.79 -9.95 -0.86
C GLU A 73 -17.75 -10.13 -2.03
N ALA A 74 -18.20 -9.02 -2.63
CA ALA A 74 -19.15 -9.05 -3.75
C ALA A 74 -18.61 -9.76 -5.00
N LEU A 75 -17.30 -9.71 -5.24
CA LEU A 75 -16.64 -10.38 -6.37
C LEU A 75 -15.99 -11.72 -6.00
N GLY A 76 -16.19 -12.21 -4.77
CA GLY A 76 -15.70 -13.53 -4.34
C GLY A 76 -14.18 -13.61 -4.19
N PHE A 77 -13.52 -12.52 -3.76
CA PHE A 77 -12.10 -12.56 -3.45
C PHE A 77 -11.86 -13.51 -2.29
N ARG A 78 -10.89 -14.40 -2.42
CA ARG A 78 -10.54 -15.39 -1.37
C ARG A 78 -9.98 -14.70 -0.13
N ILE A 79 -9.30 -13.56 -0.32
CA ILE A 79 -8.62 -12.83 0.76
C ILE A 79 -8.82 -11.34 0.57
N VAL A 80 -9.37 -10.69 1.59
CA VAL A 80 -9.37 -9.23 1.73
C VAL A 80 -8.76 -8.91 3.09
N ARG A 81 -7.63 -8.18 3.12
CA ARG A 81 -6.88 -8.00 4.36
C ARG A 81 -6.24 -6.62 4.49
N GLY A 82 -6.59 -5.94 5.58
CA GLY A 82 -5.85 -4.79 6.07
C GLY A 82 -4.50 -5.18 6.71
N VAL A 83 -3.49 -4.36 6.51
CA VAL A 83 -2.13 -4.59 7.00
C VAL A 83 -1.60 -3.38 7.73
N ASN A 84 -1.08 -3.60 8.93
CA ASN A 84 -0.42 -2.55 9.69
C ASN A 84 0.84 -2.03 8.98
N GLN A 85 0.93 -0.69 8.88
CA GLN A 85 2.04 0.01 8.23
C GLN A 85 3.43 -0.39 8.77
N THR A 86 3.55 -0.54 10.09
CA THR A 86 4.84 -0.86 10.73
C THR A 86 5.28 -2.28 10.37
N THR A 87 4.32 -3.21 10.26
CA THR A 87 4.58 -4.62 9.95
C THR A 87 5.13 -4.76 8.54
N TRP A 88 4.40 -4.28 7.52
CA TRP A 88 4.87 -4.43 6.14
C TRP A 88 6.15 -3.63 5.90
N ARG A 89 6.30 -2.43 6.49
CA ARG A 89 7.53 -1.64 6.34
C ARG A 89 8.73 -2.34 6.97
N ARG A 90 8.59 -2.96 8.14
CA ARG A 90 9.69 -3.72 8.76
C ARG A 90 10.09 -4.92 7.91
N HIS A 91 9.13 -5.60 7.30
CA HIS A 91 9.39 -6.70 6.36
C HIS A 91 10.13 -6.21 5.10
N PHE A 92 9.65 -5.11 4.50
CA PHE A 92 10.13 -4.64 3.21
C PHE A 92 11.44 -3.85 3.29
N LEU A 93 11.57 -2.99 4.30
CA LEU A 93 12.72 -2.08 4.49
C LEU A 93 13.76 -2.63 5.48
N GLY A 94 13.41 -3.64 6.27
CA GLY A 94 14.25 -4.14 7.36
C GLY A 94 14.20 -3.25 8.61
N ARG A 95 15.32 -3.21 9.35
CA ARG A 95 15.41 -2.47 10.62
C ARG A 95 15.37 -0.96 10.38
N MET A 96 14.32 -0.32 10.89
CA MET A 96 14.17 1.14 10.89
C MET A 96 14.67 1.70 12.23
N PRO A 97 15.67 2.61 12.26
CA PRO A 97 16.08 3.30 13.48
C PRO A 97 14.92 4.02 14.17
N ARG A 98 14.98 4.16 15.50
CA ARG A 98 13.96 4.89 16.24
C ARG A 98 14.02 6.38 15.84
N GLY A 99 12.86 6.97 15.54
CA GLY A 99 12.76 8.38 15.14
C GLY A 99 12.94 8.65 13.64
N THR A 100 13.06 7.63 12.79
CA THR A 100 13.03 7.81 11.34
C THR A 100 11.73 8.48 10.91
N ARG A 101 11.82 9.57 10.14
CA ARG A 101 10.65 10.36 9.74
C ARG A 101 9.88 9.68 8.62
N SER A 102 8.59 9.98 8.51
CA SER A 102 7.73 9.44 7.45
C SER A 102 8.28 9.73 6.04
N THR A 103 8.84 10.93 5.81
CA THR A 103 9.49 11.31 4.55
C THR A 103 10.66 10.40 4.21
N ASP A 104 11.46 10.05 5.22
CA ASP A 104 12.64 9.22 5.06
C ASP A 104 12.24 7.77 4.77
N LEU A 105 11.19 7.26 5.45
CA LEU A 105 10.61 5.94 5.17
C LEU A 105 10.07 5.81 3.74
N LYS A 106 9.42 6.86 3.23
CA LYS A 106 8.95 6.92 1.84
C LYS A 106 10.12 6.91 0.84
N ALA A 107 11.19 7.64 1.14
CA ALA A 107 12.41 7.62 0.33
C ALA A 107 13.08 6.24 0.34
N MET A 108 13.13 5.59 1.51
CA MET A 108 13.63 4.22 1.64
C MET A 108 12.79 3.22 0.84
N ALA A 109 11.46 3.35 0.82
CA ALA A 109 10.59 2.50 0.00
C ALA A 109 10.83 2.68 -1.50
N MET A 110 10.97 3.92 -1.96
CA MET A 110 11.34 4.23 -3.34
C MET A 110 12.68 3.59 -3.72
N GLU A 111 13.69 3.75 -2.85
CA GLU A 111 15.02 3.19 -3.09
C GLU A 111 15.00 1.66 -3.08
N ARG A 112 14.27 1.05 -2.14
CA ARG A 112 14.09 -0.40 -2.08
C ARG A 112 13.44 -0.93 -3.35
N CYS A 113 12.44 -0.25 -3.87
CA CYS A 113 11.82 -0.60 -5.14
C CYS A 113 12.84 -0.57 -6.30
N ARG A 114 13.70 0.47 -6.38
CA ARG A 114 14.76 0.56 -7.40
C ARG A 114 15.75 -0.60 -7.29
N GLN A 115 16.17 -0.94 -6.08
CA GLN A 115 17.04 -2.10 -5.84
C GLN A 115 16.40 -3.42 -6.33
N LEU A 116 15.08 -3.56 -6.18
CA LEU A 116 14.30 -4.71 -6.64
C LEU A 116 13.95 -4.67 -8.14
N GLY A 117 14.48 -3.69 -8.90
CA GLY A 117 14.26 -3.55 -10.33
C GLY A 117 12.98 -2.81 -10.72
N PHE A 118 12.19 -2.34 -9.75
CA PHE A 118 11.03 -1.50 -10.00
C PHE A 118 11.44 -0.04 -10.24
N ARG A 119 10.61 0.70 -11.00
CA ARG A 119 10.80 2.13 -11.25
C ARG A 119 9.54 2.91 -10.88
N PRO A 120 9.18 2.98 -9.57
CA PRO A 120 7.99 3.72 -9.16
C PRO A 120 8.15 5.22 -9.47
N LEU A 121 7.07 5.84 -9.92
CA LEU A 121 7.05 7.28 -10.22
C LEU A 121 6.85 8.14 -8.98
N LYS A 122 6.08 7.63 -8.01
CA LYS A 122 5.73 8.30 -6.75
C LYS A 122 5.84 7.33 -5.59
N HIS A 123 5.97 7.89 -4.37
CA HIS A 123 6.08 7.07 -3.16
C HIS A 123 4.85 6.16 -2.96
N ASP A 124 3.64 6.59 -3.33
CA ASP A 124 2.43 5.78 -3.17
C ASP A 124 2.53 4.44 -3.91
N GLN A 125 3.14 4.46 -5.11
CA GLN A 125 3.40 3.26 -5.88
C GLN A 125 4.45 2.37 -5.19
N ALA A 126 5.50 2.96 -4.62
CA ALA A 126 6.53 2.22 -3.90
C ALA A 126 6.00 1.57 -2.62
N GLU A 127 5.12 2.26 -1.90
CA GLU A 127 4.48 1.70 -0.70
C GLU A 127 3.51 0.57 -1.08
N ALA A 128 2.73 0.73 -2.15
CA ALA A 128 1.89 -0.35 -2.67
C ALA A 128 2.71 -1.60 -3.08
N ILE A 129 3.88 -1.41 -3.71
CA ILE A 129 4.81 -2.51 -4.00
C ILE A 129 5.29 -3.19 -2.70
N GLY A 130 5.63 -2.40 -1.67
CA GLY A 130 6.02 -2.95 -0.37
C GLY A 130 4.91 -3.77 0.29
N VAL A 131 3.66 -3.36 0.16
CA VAL A 131 2.50 -4.13 0.63
C VAL A 131 2.32 -5.42 -0.17
N VAL A 132 2.44 -5.38 -1.51
CA VAL A 132 2.37 -6.57 -2.37
C VAL A 132 3.47 -7.56 -2.04
N ASP A 133 4.69 -7.08 -1.83
CA ASP A 133 5.84 -7.90 -1.46
C ASP A 133 5.60 -8.63 -0.12
N TYR A 134 5.10 -7.91 0.89
CA TYR A 134 4.68 -8.51 2.15
C TYR A 134 3.52 -9.51 1.97
N ALA A 135 2.53 -9.20 1.13
CA ALA A 135 1.41 -10.10 0.85
C ALA A 135 1.89 -11.40 0.20
N CYS A 136 2.84 -11.33 -0.74
CA CYS A 136 3.42 -12.53 -1.34
C CYS A 136 4.10 -13.42 -0.30
N ASP A 137 4.87 -12.85 0.63
CA ASP A 137 5.48 -13.61 1.74
C ASP A 137 4.42 -14.29 2.62
N VAL A 138 3.40 -13.54 3.06
CA VAL A 138 2.28 -14.06 3.86
C VAL A 138 1.53 -15.20 3.17
N LEU A 139 1.44 -15.16 1.84
CA LEU A 139 0.77 -16.17 1.03
C LEU A 139 1.71 -17.30 0.58
N ASN A 140 2.98 -17.29 0.99
CA ASN A 140 4.02 -18.20 0.50
C ASN A 140 4.12 -18.23 -1.04
N LEU A 141 3.89 -17.07 -1.67
CA LEU A 141 4.03 -16.90 -3.11
C LEU A 141 5.47 -16.53 -3.45
N PRO A 142 6.03 -17.08 -4.53
CA PRO A 142 7.37 -16.72 -4.96
C PRO A 142 7.41 -15.24 -5.36
N THR A 143 8.38 -14.51 -4.82
CA THR A 143 8.66 -13.11 -5.17
C THR A 143 9.84 -13.07 -6.15
N PRO A 144 9.61 -13.05 -7.47
CA PRO A 144 10.69 -13.18 -8.46
C PRO A 144 11.72 -12.04 -8.35
N TRP A 145 11.31 -10.87 -7.87
CA TRP A 145 12.20 -9.72 -7.63
C TRP A 145 13.14 -9.89 -6.42
N ARG A 146 12.86 -10.85 -5.52
CA ARG A 146 13.69 -11.16 -4.35
C ARG A 146 14.70 -12.29 -4.57
N ALA A 147 14.63 -13.01 -5.69
CA ALA A 147 15.47 -14.17 -5.97
C ALA A 147 16.98 -13.92 -5.81
N ASP A 148 17.43 -12.70 -6.10
CA ASP A 148 18.85 -12.28 -6.04
C ASP A 148 19.17 -11.30 -4.88
N GLU A 149 18.50 -11.41 -3.73
CA GLU A 149 18.66 -10.47 -2.61
C GLU A 149 19.99 -10.57 -1.83
N VAL A 150 20.83 -11.58 -2.09
CA VAL A 150 21.96 -11.99 -1.23
C VAL A 150 23.10 -10.95 -1.11
N LEU A 151 23.24 -9.99 -2.05
CA LEU A 151 24.40 -9.08 -2.12
C LEU A 151 24.06 -7.57 -2.10
N ARG A 152 22.86 -7.17 -1.65
CA ARG A 152 22.42 -5.78 -1.84
C ARG A 152 22.90 -4.81 -0.75
N PRO A 153 23.28 -3.57 -1.12
CA PRO A 153 23.73 -2.57 -0.17
C PRO A 153 22.61 -2.17 0.80
N PRO A 154 22.95 -1.81 2.05
CA PRO A 154 21.98 -1.33 3.02
C PRO A 154 21.26 -0.08 2.51
N LEU A 155 19.97 0.07 2.85
CA LEU A 155 19.19 1.27 2.51
C LEU A 155 19.82 2.48 3.19
N SER A 156 20.45 3.35 2.40
CA SER A 156 21.06 4.58 2.89
C SER A 156 20.00 5.66 3.03
N LEU A 157 19.93 6.26 4.23
CA LEU A 157 19.27 7.54 4.42
C LEU A 157 20.15 8.61 3.76
N THR A 158 19.73 9.16 2.62
CA THR A 158 20.39 10.34 2.07
C THR A 158 20.20 11.48 3.08
N ARG A 159 21.29 11.89 3.73
CA ARG A 159 21.31 13.05 4.63
C ARG A 159 21.31 14.33 3.82
#